data_AF-A0A3D4QNP6-F1
#
_entry.id   AF-A0A3D4QNP6-F1
#
_cell.length_a   1.000
_cell.length_b   1.000
_cell.length_c   1.000
_cell.angle_alpha   90.00
_cell.angle_beta   90.00
_cell.angle_gamma   90.00
#
_symmetry.space_group_name_H-M   'P 1'
#
loop_
_entity.id
_entity.type
_entity.pdbx_description
1 polymer ?
#
loop_
_entity_poly.entity_id
_entity_poly.type
_entity_poly.pdbx_seq_one_letter_code
_entity_poly.pdbx_strand_id
1 'polypeptide(L)'
;MKRSQINNAIQEASTAFRKHQWFLPPIPKWDVTDFGLGDFDSTGLTSVNLAEQQEYCEKIMYVKQNQVTPDHYHNKKKEDIICRIGKLA
;
A
#
# COMPACT_ATOMS: atom_id res chain seq x y z
N MET A 1 -10.84 -9.61 5.50
CA MET A 1 -11.56 -8.30 5.40
C MET A 1 -12.91 -8.39 4.69
N LYS A 2 -13.92 -7.61 5.15
CA LYS A 2 -15.18 -7.39 4.41
C LYS A 2 -14.94 -6.47 3.20
N ARG A 3 -15.75 -6.61 2.13
CA ARG A 3 -15.65 -5.74 0.93
C ARG A 3 -15.78 -4.25 1.27
N SER A 4 -16.63 -3.89 2.22
CA SER A 4 -16.78 -2.50 2.69
C SER A 4 -15.49 -1.95 3.31
N GLN A 5 -14.77 -2.76 4.09
CA GLN A 5 -13.48 -2.36 4.67
C GLN A 5 -12.42 -2.14 3.58
N ILE A 6 -12.39 -3.00 2.56
CA ILE A 6 -11.50 -2.85 1.40
C ILE A 6 -11.81 -1.54 0.65
N ASN A 7 -13.09 -1.27 0.38
CA ASN A 7 -13.50 -0.05 -0.32
C ASN A 7 -13.11 1.22 0.46
N ASN A 8 -13.28 1.20 1.79
CA ASN A 8 -12.87 2.31 2.66
C ASN A 8 -11.34 2.51 2.61
N ALA A 9 -10.54 1.44 2.70
CA ALA A 9 -9.10 1.52 2.60
C ALA A 9 -8.63 2.15 1.27
N ILE A 10 -9.25 1.73 0.16
CA ILE A 10 -8.99 2.30 -1.18
C ILE A 10 -9.36 3.80 -1.23
N GLN A 11 -10.50 4.18 -0.66
CA GLN A 11 -10.95 5.57 -0.64
C GLN A 11 -10.02 6.46 0.20
N GLU A 12 -9.61 6.00 1.37
CA GLU A 12 -8.65 6.68 2.24
C GLU A 12 -7.32 6.89 1.51
N ALA A 13 -6.74 5.83 0.96
CA ALA A 13 -5.48 5.89 0.22
C ALA A 13 -5.58 6.81 -1.01
N SER A 14 -6.66 6.70 -1.79
CA SER A 14 -6.89 7.55 -2.96
C SER A 14 -6.98 9.03 -2.58
N THR A 15 -7.61 9.34 -1.44
CA THR A 15 -7.71 10.71 -0.92
C THR A 15 -6.34 11.24 -0.53
N ALA A 16 -5.52 10.43 0.15
CA ALA A 16 -4.15 10.79 0.52
C ALA A 16 -3.28 11.02 -0.72
N PHE A 17 -3.31 10.12 -1.70
CA PHE A 17 -2.54 10.25 -2.94
C PHE A 17 -2.92 11.52 -3.69
N ARG A 18 -4.22 11.79 -3.89
CA ARG A 18 -4.69 13.01 -4.55
C ARG A 18 -4.27 14.27 -3.80
N LYS A 19 -4.39 14.29 -2.47
CA LYS A 19 -3.97 15.41 -1.63
C LYS A 19 -2.50 15.75 -1.84
N HIS A 20 -1.66 14.74 -2.01
CA HIS A 20 -0.22 14.89 -2.23
C HIS A 20 0.19 14.85 -3.71
N GLN A 21 -0.74 15.15 -4.63
CA GLN A 21 -0.49 15.27 -6.07
C GLN A 21 0.04 13.99 -6.74
N TRP A 22 -0.25 12.82 -6.18
CA TRP A 22 -0.01 11.54 -6.82
C TRP A 22 -1.22 11.16 -7.66
N PHE A 23 -1.01 11.09 -8.98
CA PHE A 23 -2.02 10.67 -9.94
C PHE A 23 -1.86 9.18 -10.23
N LEU A 24 -2.95 8.44 -10.08
CA LEU A 24 -2.99 7.02 -10.38
C LEU A 24 -3.28 6.79 -11.86
N PRO A 25 -2.87 5.64 -12.43
CA PRO A 25 -3.28 5.25 -13.78
C PRO A 25 -4.81 5.14 -13.87
N PRO A 26 -5.40 5.23 -15.07
CA PRO A 26 -6.86 5.20 -15.25
C PRO A 26 -7.55 3.96 -14.66
N ILE A 27 -6.85 2.82 -14.65
CA ILE A 27 -7.30 1.56 -14.05
C ILE A 27 -6.24 1.12 -13.03
N PRO A 28 -6.29 1.60 -11.78
CA PRO A 28 -5.31 1.26 -10.77
C PRO A 28 -5.44 -0.19 -10.30
N LYS A 29 -4.31 -0.90 -10.27
CA LYS A 29 -4.21 -2.25 -9.72
C LYS A 29 -3.99 -2.19 -8.21
N TRP A 30 -5.08 -2.19 -7.45
CA TRP A 30 -5.06 -2.14 -5.98
C TRP A 30 -4.71 -3.48 -5.35
N ASP A 31 -3.97 -3.41 -4.25
CA ASP A 31 -3.74 -4.51 -3.32
C ASP A 31 -4.02 -4.02 -1.89
N VAL A 32 -4.85 -4.76 -1.16
CA VAL A 32 -5.29 -4.45 0.20
C VAL A 32 -5.25 -5.73 1.02
N THR A 33 -4.46 -5.72 2.10
CA THR A 33 -4.23 -6.90 2.93
C THR A 33 -4.24 -6.55 4.41
N ASP A 34 -4.86 -7.41 5.21
CA ASP A 34 -4.76 -7.48 6.67
C ASP A 34 -3.76 -8.58 7.10
N PHE A 35 -2.97 -9.08 6.14
CA PHE A 35 -2.05 -10.21 6.30
C PHE A 35 -2.69 -11.48 6.89
N GLY A 36 -4.01 -11.63 6.77
CA GLY A 36 -4.76 -12.77 7.32
C GLY A 36 -4.97 -12.69 8.84
N LEU A 37 -4.64 -11.56 9.48
CA LEU A 37 -4.73 -11.38 10.94
C LEU A 37 -6.08 -10.83 11.41
N GLY A 38 -6.94 -10.41 10.47
CA GLY A 38 -8.31 -9.97 10.77
C GLY A 38 -8.42 -8.57 11.40
N ASP A 39 -7.30 -7.88 11.64
CA ASP A 39 -7.25 -6.52 12.15
C ASP A 39 -6.44 -5.60 11.23
N PHE A 40 -7.12 -5.06 10.22
CA PHE A 40 -6.50 -4.18 9.22
C PHE A 40 -6.01 -2.87 9.83
N ASP A 41 -6.68 -2.32 10.85
CA ASP A 41 -6.33 -0.99 11.37
C ASP A 41 -5.02 -1.02 12.15
N SER A 42 -4.71 -2.12 12.85
CA SER A 42 -3.40 -2.31 13.48
C SER A 42 -2.37 -2.92 12.53
N THR A 43 -2.77 -3.87 11.67
CA THR A 43 -1.86 -4.64 10.82
C THR A 43 -2.37 -4.75 9.40
N GLY A 44 -1.73 -4.04 8.47
CA GLY A 44 -2.20 -4.02 7.10
C GLY A 44 -1.37 -3.14 6.18
N LEU A 45 -1.69 -3.25 4.89
CA LEU A 45 -1.07 -2.45 3.84
C LEU A 45 -2.09 -2.20 2.72
N THR A 46 -2.12 -0.96 2.21
CA THR A 46 -2.82 -0.60 0.98
C THR A 46 -1.80 -0.13 -0.05
N SER A 47 -1.83 -0.68 -1.26
CA SER A 47 -0.90 -0.30 -2.31
C SER A 47 -1.52 -0.34 -3.71
N VAL A 48 -0.85 0.31 -4.66
CA VAL A 48 -1.14 0.24 -6.09
C VAL A 48 0.12 -0.15 -6.83
N ASN A 49 0.04 -1.17 -7.68
CA ASN A 49 1.12 -1.51 -8.61
C ASN A 49 1.12 -0.50 -9.77
N LEU A 50 2.17 0.32 -9.85
CA LEU A 50 2.34 1.34 -10.90
C LEU A 50 3.09 0.78 -12.11
N ALA A 51 4.07 -0.09 -11.88
CA ALA A 51 4.82 -0.76 -12.93
C ALA A 51 5.14 -2.20 -12.54
N GLU A 52 5.10 -3.09 -13.52
CA GLU A 52 5.47 -4.50 -13.40
C GLU A 52 6.20 -4.91 -14.67
N GLN A 53 7.53 -4.94 -14.58
CA GLN A 53 8.45 -5.28 -15.64
C GLN A 53 9.31 -6.47 -15.20
N GLN A 54 10.05 -7.08 -16.13
CA GLN A 54 10.88 -8.25 -15.83
C GLN A 54 11.93 -7.98 -14.74
N GLU A 55 12.54 -6.79 -14.74
CA GLU A 55 13.62 -6.43 -13.82
C GLU A 55 13.24 -5.34 -12.80
N TYR A 56 12.05 -4.73 -12.94
CA TYR A 56 11.63 -3.57 -12.14
C TYR A 56 10.16 -3.66 -11.75
N CYS A 57 9.86 -3.27 -10.53
CA CYS A 57 8.51 -3.09 -10.05
C CYS A 57 8.42 -1.78 -9.27
N GLU A 58 7.31 -1.06 -9.45
CA GLU A 58 7.01 0.13 -8.68
C GLU A 58 5.65 0.00 -8.02
N LYS A 59 5.60 0.32 -6.74
CA LYS A 59 4.36 0.42 -5.97
C LYS A 59 4.32 1.74 -5.23
N ILE A 60 3.16 2.38 -5.25
CA ILE A 60 2.84 3.42 -4.27
C ILE A 60 2.04 2.80 -3.13
N MET A 61 2.43 3.10 -1.91
CA MET A 61 1.89 2.49 -0.70
C MET A 61 1.30 3.55 0.21
N TYR A 62 0.23 3.19 0.90
CA TYR A 62 -0.40 3.96 1.97
C TYR A 62 -0.46 3.10 3.22
N VAL A 63 0.08 3.63 4.32
CA VAL A 63 0.08 3.01 5.64
C VAL A 63 -0.56 4.01 6.60
N LYS A 64 -1.55 3.55 7.37
CA LYS A 64 -2.21 4.40 8.37
C LYS A 64 -1.26 4.70 9.54
N GLN A 65 -1.58 5.73 10.31
CA GLN A 65 -0.87 6.00 11.55
C GLN A 65 -0.94 4.78 12.48
N ASN A 66 0.23 4.33 12.96
CA ASN A 66 0.41 3.15 13.83
C ASN A 66 0.03 1.79 13.20
N GLN A 67 -0.27 1.74 11.90
CA GLN A 67 -0.48 0.47 11.20
C GLN A 67 0.88 -0.16 10.88
N VAL A 68 0.99 -1.45 11.13
CA VAL A 68 2.22 -2.22 10.94
C VAL A 68 2.10 -3.12 9.71
N THR A 69 3.16 -3.17 8.91
CA THR A 69 3.40 -4.27 7.97
C THR A 69 4.30 -5.29 8.67
N PRO A 70 3.88 -6.55 8.84
CA PRO A 70 4.66 -7.55 9.56
C PRO A 70 6.06 -7.78 8.97
N ASP A 71 6.98 -8.19 9.85
CA ASP A 71 8.34 -8.54 9.47
C ASP A 71 8.36 -9.66 8.43
N HIS A 72 9.09 -9.43 7.34
CA HIS A 72 9.29 -10.42 6.29
C HIS A 72 10.58 -10.12 5.52
N TYR A 73 10.94 -11.05 4.64
CA TYR A 73 12.01 -10.86 3.68
C TYR A 73 11.60 -11.45 2.34
N HIS A 74 12.38 -11.13 1.30
CA HIS A 74 12.16 -11.67 -0.03
C HIS A 74 13.35 -12.52 -0.46
N ASN A 75 13.07 -13.73 -0.98
CA ASN A 75 14.10 -14.64 -1.49
C ASN A 75 14.85 -14.11 -2.72
N LYS A 76 14.23 -13.20 -3.48
CA LYS A 76 14.74 -12.71 -4.77
C LYS A 76 14.63 -11.19 -4.93
N LYS A 77 13.51 -10.61 -4.48
CA LYS A 77 13.25 -9.18 -4.64
C LYS A 77 14.25 -8.40 -3.79
N LYS A 78 14.97 -7.48 -4.43
CA LYS A 78 15.64 -6.37 -3.78
C LYS A 78 14.71 -5.17 -3.88
N GLU A 79 14.57 -4.39 -2.81
CA GLU A 79 13.69 -3.23 -2.82
C GLU A 79 14.26 -2.05 -2.07
N ASP A 80 13.84 -0.87 -2.52
CA ASP A 80 14.12 0.42 -1.92
C ASP A 80 12.79 0.96 -1.38
N ILE A 81 12.67 1.05 -0.05
CA ILE A 81 11.50 1.63 0.60
C ILE A 81 11.75 3.13 0.77
N ILE A 82 10.92 3.95 0.14
CA ILE A 82 11.09 5.41 0.10
C ILE A 82 9.92 6.09 0.82
N CYS A 83 10.22 6.79 1.92
CA CYS A 83 9.24 7.66 2.55
C CYS A 83 9.02 8.91 1.66
N ARG A 84 7.90 8.95 0.92
CA ARG A 84 7.55 10.10 0.09
C ARG A 84 6.88 11.21 0.88
N ILE A 85 6.06 10.85 1.86
CA ILE A 85 5.30 11.76 2.74
C ILE A 85 5.20 11.12 4.13
N GLY A 86 5.28 11.96 5.16
CA GLY A 86 5.14 11.53 6.55
C GLY A 86 6.45 10.99 7.11
N LYS A 87 6.38 9.89 7.86
CA LYS A 87 7.52 9.28 8.53
C LYS A 87 7.40 7.77 8.48
N LEU A 88 8.53 7.09 8.22
CA LEU A 88 8.74 5.68 8.53
C LEU A 88 9.53 5.65 9.84
N ALA A 89 8.93 5.12 10.91
CA ALA A 89 9.50 5.15 12.26
C ALA A 89 9.18 3.85 12.99
#